data_AF-A0A3D3CID7-F1
#
_entry.id   AF-A0A3D3CID7-F1
#
_cell.length_a   1.000
_cell.length_b   1.000
_cell.length_c   1.000
_cell.angle_alpha   90.00
_cell.angle_beta   90.00
_cell.angle_gamma   90.00
#
_symmetry.space_group_name_H-M   'P 1'
#
loop_
_entity.id
_entity.type
_entity.pdbx_description
1 polymer ?
#
loop_
_entity_poly.entity_id
_entity_poly.type
_entity_poly.pdbx_seq_one_letter_code
_entity_poly.pdbx_strand_id
1 'polypeptide(L)'
;DVSEILDRPLLDIADTHDSLRIYGFLREKGDGHGDVHYYFTHSKIREAILAGMSSTRQNALHRKSVEVLKKRDLTPVYRNRPLFALLAWHCEEAGLAREALTWRMEELKLHFHATHEVFPALSDQDLARYIPTAEDLVWTERTLEETRRQLDRVVRLHGKGPEVLRLERDWEILKGGYLWWSGDYGSSLHILREGVRKAIQTEDYEAVAEGYAQLCFLAIQTDDSASLERWGRTLYRLAGEHHLHRWLGLSA
;
A
#
# COMPACT_ATOMS: atom_id res chain seq x y z
N ASP A 1 14.77 -14.44 1.82
CA ASP A 1 15.39 -15.23 2.91
C ASP A 1 16.64 -14.51 3.44
N VAL A 2 17.13 -14.76 4.67
CA VAL A 2 18.33 -14.09 5.22
C VAL A 2 19.58 -14.42 4.39
N SER A 3 19.64 -15.63 3.83
CA SER A 3 20.70 -16.05 2.91
C SER A 3 20.79 -15.18 1.67
N GLU A 4 19.66 -14.93 1.02
CA GLU A 4 19.58 -14.03 -0.13
C GLU A 4 19.92 -12.58 0.22
N ILE A 5 19.55 -12.11 1.41
CA ILE A 5 19.85 -10.73 1.83
C ILE A 5 21.35 -10.55 2.10
N LEU A 6 22.01 -11.56 2.68
CA LEU A 6 23.42 -11.48 3.04
C LEU A 6 24.35 -11.90 1.90
N ASP A 7 23.82 -12.42 0.80
CA ASP A 7 24.57 -12.98 -0.34
C ASP A 7 25.64 -13.99 0.11
N ARG A 8 25.24 -14.86 1.04
CA ARG A 8 26.12 -15.85 1.67
C ARG A 8 25.51 -17.24 1.61
N PRO A 9 26.34 -18.29 1.44
CA PRO A 9 25.87 -19.68 1.50
C PRO A 9 25.19 -19.98 2.84
N LEU A 10 24.14 -20.79 2.81
CA LEU A 10 23.41 -21.23 4.00
C LEU A 10 24.33 -21.84 5.08
N LEU A 11 25.37 -22.56 4.68
CA LEU A 11 26.33 -23.15 5.62
C LEU A 11 27.14 -22.10 6.39
N ASP A 12 27.61 -21.04 5.72
CA ASP A 12 28.34 -19.93 6.37
C ASP A 12 27.44 -19.17 7.35
N ILE A 13 26.15 -19.06 7.00
CA ILE A 13 25.14 -18.45 7.86
C ILE A 13 24.82 -19.36 9.05
N ALA A 14 24.76 -20.67 8.86
CA ALA A 14 24.57 -21.64 9.92
C ALA A 14 25.74 -21.63 10.92
N ASP A 15 26.99 -21.59 10.45
CA ASP A 15 28.18 -21.50 11.30
C ASP A 15 28.21 -20.19 12.10
N THR A 16 27.87 -19.07 11.43
CA THR A 16 27.74 -17.76 12.09
C THR A 16 26.59 -17.75 13.09
N HIS A 17 25.47 -18.39 12.75
CA HIS A 17 24.33 -18.54 13.64
C HIS A 17 24.71 -19.36 14.87
N ASP A 18 25.35 -20.51 14.75
CA ASP A 18 25.73 -21.34 15.90
C ASP A 18 26.65 -20.58 16.85
N SER A 19 27.56 -19.78 16.30
CA SER A 19 28.43 -18.88 17.08
C SER A 19 27.64 -17.81 17.84
N LEU A 20 26.59 -17.24 17.22
CA LEU A 20 25.74 -16.19 17.82
C LEU A 20 24.60 -16.73 18.69
N ARG A 21 24.17 -17.98 18.47
CA ARG A 21 23.14 -18.70 19.22
C ARG A 21 23.60 -18.96 20.64
N ILE A 22 24.90 -19.22 20.83
CA ILE A 22 25.54 -19.34 22.14
C ILE A 22 25.27 -18.08 22.99
N TYR A 23 25.16 -16.91 22.36
CA TYR A 23 24.87 -15.63 23.03
C TYR A 23 23.37 -15.26 23.06
N GLY A 24 22.48 -16.12 22.55
CA GLY A 24 21.04 -15.93 22.58
C GLY A 24 20.51 -14.83 21.67
N PHE A 25 21.30 -14.36 20.68
CA PHE A 25 20.93 -13.24 19.84
C PHE A 25 20.09 -13.62 18.61
N LEU A 26 20.29 -14.83 18.10
CA LEU A 26 19.56 -15.36 16.95
C LEU A 26 18.82 -16.63 17.33
N ARG A 27 17.68 -16.84 16.67
CA ARG A 27 16.96 -18.10 16.65
C ARG A 27 16.76 -18.57 15.23
N GLU A 28 16.70 -19.88 15.12
CA GLU A 28 16.39 -20.61 13.91
C GLU A 28 14.95 -21.10 13.97
N LYS A 29 14.25 -21.01 12.84
CA LYS A 29 12.94 -21.63 12.65
C LYS A 29 12.92 -22.29 11.28
N GLY A 30 12.76 -23.61 11.29
CA GLY A 30 12.47 -24.38 10.08
C GLY A 30 11.04 -24.13 9.62
N ASP A 31 10.85 -24.11 8.30
CA ASP A 31 9.53 -23.93 7.68
C ASP A 31 8.79 -25.25 7.42
N GLY A 32 9.43 -26.39 7.70
CA GLY A 32 8.89 -27.74 7.49
C GLY A 32 9.10 -28.29 6.07
N HIS A 33 9.60 -27.48 5.13
CA HIS A 33 9.92 -27.87 3.75
C HIS A 33 11.43 -27.98 3.49
N GLY A 34 12.25 -27.76 4.52
CA GLY A 34 13.70 -27.85 4.46
C GLY A 34 14.40 -26.49 4.40
N ASP A 35 13.63 -25.40 4.31
CA ASP A 35 14.17 -24.05 4.41
C ASP A 35 14.26 -23.62 5.88
N VAL A 36 15.30 -22.86 6.16
CA VAL A 36 15.66 -22.42 7.50
C VAL A 36 15.68 -20.90 7.55
N HIS A 37 14.93 -20.33 8.47
CA HIS A 37 14.89 -18.89 8.69
C HIS A 37 15.57 -18.49 9.99
N TYR A 38 16.39 -17.45 9.91
CA TYR A 38 17.05 -16.85 11.06
C TYR A 38 16.39 -15.53 11.44
N TYR A 39 16.18 -15.31 12.74
CA TYR A 39 15.62 -14.08 13.25
C TYR A 39 16.24 -13.68 14.58
N PHE A 40 16.27 -12.37 14.85
CA PHE A 40 16.71 -11.86 16.14
C PHE A 40 15.72 -12.25 17.23
N THR A 41 16.24 -12.67 18.37
CA THR A 41 15.41 -12.96 19.56
C THR A 41 14.69 -11.73 20.08
N HIS A 42 15.28 -10.54 19.87
CA HIS A 42 14.67 -9.27 20.24
C HIS A 42 14.96 -8.19 19.19
N SER A 43 13.95 -7.36 18.90
CA SER A 43 14.08 -6.17 18.03
C SER A 43 15.23 -5.22 18.44
N LYS A 44 15.52 -5.09 19.73
CA LYS A 44 16.55 -4.20 20.27
C LYS A 44 17.97 -4.65 19.90
N ILE A 45 18.20 -5.94 19.74
CA ILE A 45 19.48 -6.46 19.25
C ILE A 45 19.67 -6.03 17.80
N ARG A 46 18.64 -6.21 16.96
CA ARG A 46 18.65 -5.75 15.57
C ARG A 46 18.90 -4.24 15.49
N GLU A 47 18.20 -3.44 16.28
CA GLU A 47 18.36 -1.99 16.33
C GLU A 47 19.79 -1.58 16.74
N ALA A 48 20.35 -2.21 17.77
CA ALA A 48 21.71 -1.92 18.24
C ALA A 48 22.77 -2.27 17.18
N ILE A 49 22.63 -3.42 16.51
CA ILE A 49 23.54 -3.82 15.44
C ILE A 49 23.43 -2.83 14.28
N LEU A 50 22.22 -2.50 13.84
CA LEU A 50 22.00 -1.52 12.77
C LEU A 50 22.62 -0.17 13.14
N ALA A 51 22.39 0.34 14.36
CA ALA A 51 22.95 1.60 14.85
C ALA A 51 24.49 1.63 14.84
N GLY A 52 25.15 0.47 15.00
CA GLY A 52 26.60 0.34 14.89
C GLY A 52 27.15 0.26 13.45
N MET A 53 26.29 0.13 12.43
CA MET A 53 26.70 0.08 11.03
C MET A 53 26.88 1.47 10.42
N SER A 54 27.72 1.58 9.39
CA SER A 54 27.77 2.79 8.57
C SER A 54 26.44 3.00 7.82
N SER A 55 26.09 4.25 7.55
CA SER A 55 24.90 4.61 6.78
C SER A 55 24.88 3.95 5.40
N THR A 56 26.04 3.85 4.73
CA THR A 56 26.17 3.13 3.46
C THR A 56 25.80 1.66 3.58
N ARG A 57 26.21 0.99 4.66
CA ARG A 57 25.91 -0.43 4.87
C ARG A 57 24.43 -0.64 5.23
N GLN A 58 23.86 0.21 6.08
CA GLN A 58 22.42 0.19 6.37
C GLN A 58 21.60 0.38 5.08
N ASN A 59 21.96 1.37 4.27
CA ASN A 59 21.31 1.64 2.99
C ASN A 59 21.39 0.45 2.03
N ALA A 60 22.56 -0.17 1.90
CA ALA A 60 22.75 -1.36 1.07
C ALA A 60 21.87 -2.54 1.55
N LEU A 61 21.77 -2.75 2.86
CA LEU A 61 20.87 -3.77 3.42
C LEU A 61 19.40 -3.47 3.13
N HIS A 62 18.96 -2.21 3.25
CA HIS A 62 17.59 -1.82 2.92
C HIS A 62 17.28 -2.03 1.44
N ARG A 63 18.17 -1.65 0.53
CA ARG A 63 18.02 -1.93 -0.90
C ARG A 63 17.92 -3.43 -1.17
N LYS A 64 18.75 -4.23 -0.51
CA LYS A 64 18.72 -5.68 -0.65
C LYS A 64 17.43 -6.30 -0.12
N SER A 65 16.91 -5.79 1.01
CA SER A 65 15.60 -6.17 1.51
C SER A 65 14.49 -5.87 0.50
N VAL A 66 14.52 -4.70 -0.15
CA VAL A 66 13.56 -4.37 -1.22
C VAL A 66 13.63 -5.39 -2.37
N GLU A 67 14.83 -5.74 -2.84
CA GLU A 67 15.01 -6.76 -3.90
C GLU A 67 14.38 -8.10 -3.52
N VAL A 68 14.62 -8.56 -2.29
CA VAL A 68 14.11 -9.85 -1.81
C VAL A 68 12.59 -9.81 -1.60
N LEU A 69 12.06 -8.72 -1.06
CA LEU A 69 10.62 -8.57 -0.82
C LEU A 69 9.84 -8.48 -2.13
N LYS A 70 10.39 -7.86 -3.17
CA LYS A 70 9.77 -7.80 -4.51
C LYS A 70 9.64 -9.15 -5.21
N LYS A 71 10.36 -10.19 -4.76
CA LYS A 71 10.21 -11.55 -5.28
C LYS A 71 8.97 -12.28 -4.75
N ARG A 72 8.31 -11.73 -3.71
CA ARG A 72 7.10 -12.32 -3.12
C ARG A 72 5.89 -12.02 -3.99
N ASP A 73 4.78 -12.68 -3.68
CA ASP A 73 3.49 -12.35 -4.29
C ASP A 73 3.06 -10.93 -3.88
N LEU A 74 2.98 -10.05 -4.87
CA LEU A 74 2.57 -8.65 -4.75
C LEU A 74 1.14 -8.42 -5.23
N THR A 75 0.32 -9.48 -5.30
CA THR A 75 -1.10 -9.34 -5.59
C THR A 75 -1.74 -8.35 -4.61
N PRO A 76 -2.50 -7.35 -5.07
CA PRO A 76 -3.09 -6.31 -4.23
C PRO A 76 -4.33 -6.82 -3.49
N VAL A 77 -4.11 -7.74 -2.55
CA VAL A 77 -5.12 -8.28 -1.62
C VAL A 77 -4.79 -7.85 -0.20
N TYR A 78 -5.81 -7.68 0.65
CA TYR A 78 -5.63 -7.08 1.98
C TYR A 78 -4.61 -7.82 2.84
N ARG A 79 -4.59 -9.16 2.79
CA ARG A 79 -3.58 -9.99 3.48
C ARG A 79 -2.13 -9.62 3.16
N ASN A 80 -1.87 -8.99 2.01
CA ASN A 80 -0.54 -8.55 1.63
C ASN A 80 -0.20 -7.15 2.14
N ARG A 81 -1.13 -6.36 2.70
CA ARG A 81 -0.86 -5.01 3.24
C ARG A 81 0.42 -4.90 4.07
N PRO A 82 0.75 -5.84 5.01
CA PRO A 82 2.01 -5.77 5.77
C PRO A 82 3.28 -5.84 4.89
N LEU A 83 3.23 -6.54 3.76
CA LEU A 83 4.33 -6.60 2.78
C LEU A 83 4.53 -5.24 2.10
N PHE A 84 3.45 -4.58 1.70
CA PHE A 84 3.49 -3.24 1.11
C PHE A 84 4.02 -2.20 2.09
N ALA A 85 3.58 -2.25 3.36
CA ALA A 85 4.11 -1.41 4.44
C ALA A 85 5.63 -1.60 4.61
N LEU A 86 6.09 -2.85 4.58
CA LEU A 86 7.51 -3.18 4.73
C LEU A 86 8.34 -2.70 3.52
N LEU A 87 7.81 -2.82 2.30
CA LEU A 87 8.42 -2.28 1.08
C LEU A 87 8.52 -0.75 1.14
N ALA A 88 7.46 -0.06 1.56
CA ALA A 88 7.45 1.39 1.72
C ALA A 88 8.54 1.85 2.70
N TRP A 89 8.61 1.21 3.88
CA TRP A 89 9.62 1.50 4.89
C TRP A 89 11.05 1.27 4.38
N HIS A 90 11.33 0.10 3.79
CA HIS A 90 12.66 -0.17 3.28
C HIS A 90 13.08 0.74 2.12
N CYS A 91 12.16 1.13 1.24
CA CYS A 91 12.44 2.11 0.20
C CYS A 91 12.76 3.49 0.79
N GLU A 92 12.06 3.91 1.85
CA GLU A 92 12.29 5.18 2.53
C GLU A 92 13.69 5.22 3.17
N GLU A 93 14.06 4.19 3.93
CA GLU A 93 15.40 4.04 4.53
C GLU A 93 16.51 3.90 3.46
N ALA A 94 16.19 3.33 2.30
CA ALA A 94 17.10 3.21 1.17
C ALA A 94 17.27 4.51 0.36
N GLY A 95 16.51 5.57 0.67
CA GLY A 95 16.49 6.82 -0.09
C GLY A 95 15.79 6.72 -1.45
N LEU A 96 14.98 5.68 -1.67
CA LEU A 96 14.23 5.42 -2.89
C LEU A 96 12.86 6.11 -2.83
N ALA A 97 12.85 7.43 -2.78
CA ALA A 97 11.66 8.22 -2.42
C ALA A 97 10.41 7.96 -3.29
N ARG A 98 10.58 7.81 -4.62
CA ARG A 98 9.44 7.51 -5.52
C ARG A 98 8.85 6.14 -5.27
N GLU A 99 9.72 5.15 -5.04
CA GLU A 99 9.32 3.77 -4.84
C GLU A 99 8.66 3.60 -3.46
N ALA A 100 9.18 4.29 -2.45
CA ALA A 100 8.57 4.36 -1.12
C ALA A 100 7.15 4.91 -1.18
N LEU A 101 6.96 6.02 -1.93
CA LEU A 101 5.65 6.63 -2.13
C LEU A 101 4.67 5.70 -2.87
N THR A 102 5.16 4.97 -3.87
CA THR A 102 4.34 3.99 -4.62
C THR A 102 3.84 2.89 -3.70
N TRP A 103 4.73 2.26 -2.93
CA TRP A 103 4.34 1.21 -1.99
C TRP A 103 3.45 1.72 -0.86
N ARG A 104 3.67 2.96 -0.40
CA ARG A 104 2.80 3.60 0.59
C ARG A 104 1.40 3.85 0.04
N MET A 105 1.27 4.27 -1.22
CA MET A 105 -0.02 4.46 -1.87
C MET A 105 -0.79 3.14 -1.98
N GLU A 106 -0.12 2.07 -2.37
CA GLU A 106 -0.72 0.75 -2.47
C GLU A 106 -1.12 0.19 -1.09
N GLU A 107 -0.29 0.38 -0.06
CA GLU A 107 -0.68 0.06 1.33
C GLU A 107 -1.96 0.80 1.74
N LEU A 108 -2.03 2.10 1.43
CA LEU A 108 -3.17 2.95 1.74
C LEU A 108 -4.42 2.51 0.99
N LYS A 109 -4.32 2.14 -0.29
CA LYS A 109 -5.45 1.59 -1.07
C LYS A 109 -6.01 0.33 -0.42
N LEU A 110 -5.15 -0.63 -0.08
CA LEU A 110 -5.57 -1.88 0.56
C LEU A 110 -6.25 -1.61 1.91
N HIS A 111 -5.67 -0.73 2.71
CA HIS A 111 -6.25 -0.34 3.99
C HIS A 111 -7.61 0.35 3.82
N PHE A 112 -7.71 1.28 2.88
CA PHE A 112 -8.93 2.02 2.61
C PHE A 112 -10.07 1.10 2.17
N HIS A 113 -9.80 0.21 1.21
CA HIS A 113 -10.76 -0.79 0.75
C HIS A 113 -11.32 -1.63 1.89
N ALA A 114 -10.49 -2.01 2.87
CA ALA A 114 -10.93 -2.86 3.97
C ALA A 114 -11.70 -2.09 5.06
N THR A 115 -11.50 -0.78 5.18
CA THR A 115 -11.90 -0.02 6.38
C THR A 115 -12.95 1.06 6.10
N HIS A 116 -12.88 1.69 4.93
CA HIS A 116 -13.62 2.90 4.61
C HIS A 116 -14.55 2.73 3.38
N GLU A 117 -14.50 1.60 2.67
CA GLU A 117 -15.51 1.28 1.67
C GLU A 117 -16.81 0.81 2.33
N VAL A 118 -17.95 1.31 1.83
CA VAL A 118 -19.28 0.89 2.30
C VAL A 118 -19.55 -0.58 1.96
N PHE A 119 -19.05 -1.02 0.80
CA PHE A 119 -19.22 -2.38 0.29
C PHE A 119 -17.85 -2.94 -0.12
N PRO A 120 -17.03 -3.35 0.86
CA PRO A 120 -15.67 -3.78 0.59
C PRO A 120 -15.67 -5.08 -0.22
N ALA A 121 -15.00 -5.08 -1.38
CA ALA A 121 -14.85 -6.25 -2.23
C ALA A 121 -13.75 -7.20 -1.72
N LEU A 122 -13.79 -7.57 -0.44
CA LEU A 122 -12.83 -8.47 0.18
C LEU A 122 -13.22 -9.93 -0.02
N SER A 123 -12.22 -10.80 -0.20
CA SER A 123 -12.43 -12.24 -0.12
C SER A 123 -12.79 -12.64 1.32
N ASP A 124 -13.48 -13.78 1.50
CA ASP A 124 -13.78 -14.32 2.84
C ASP A 124 -12.51 -14.48 3.70
N GLN A 125 -11.38 -14.82 3.07
CA GLN A 125 -10.09 -14.96 3.74
C GLN A 125 -9.53 -13.62 4.23
N ASP A 126 -9.75 -12.54 3.49
CA ASP A 126 -9.34 -11.19 3.87
C ASP A 126 -10.27 -10.62 4.95
N LEU A 127 -11.59 -10.83 4.80
CA LEU A 127 -12.58 -10.40 5.78
C LEU A 127 -12.37 -11.08 7.14
N ALA A 128 -12.04 -12.38 7.17
CA ALA A 128 -11.71 -13.10 8.40
C ALA A 128 -10.47 -12.55 9.13
N ARG A 129 -9.61 -11.79 8.44
CA ARG A 129 -8.37 -11.23 9.00
C ARG A 129 -8.51 -9.80 9.50
N TYR A 130 -9.64 -9.14 9.26
CA TYR A 130 -9.77 -7.73 9.57
C TYR A 130 -11.12 -7.33 10.15
N ILE A 131 -11.04 -6.67 11.29
CA ILE A 131 -12.16 -5.98 11.92
C ILE A 131 -11.69 -4.53 12.09
N PRO A 132 -12.34 -3.55 11.44
CA PRO A 132 -12.01 -2.14 11.61
C PRO A 132 -12.02 -1.70 13.07
N THR A 133 -11.03 -0.90 13.45
CA THR A 133 -10.87 -0.34 14.79
C THR A 133 -10.78 1.19 14.76
N ALA A 134 -10.89 1.84 15.91
CA ALA A 134 -10.71 3.29 16.01
C ALA A 134 -9.29 3.75 15.63
N GLU A 135 -8.28 2.89 15.81
CA GLU A 135 -6.90 3.19 15.43
C GLU A 135 -6.73 3.33 13.91
N ASP A 136 -7.56 2.64 13.13
CA ASP A 136 -7.51 2.66 11.67
C ASP A 136 -7.92 4.02 11.10
N LEU A 137 -8.83 4.73 11.77
CA LEU A 137 -9.24 6.09 11.41
C LEU A 137 -8.08 7.06 11.57
N VAL A 138 -7.44 7.03 12.74
CA VAL A 138 -6.27 7.85 13.07
C VAL A 138 -5.12 7.54 12.12
N TRP A 139 -4.92 6.25 11.83
CA TRP A 139 -3.90 5.81 10.89
C TRP A 139 -4.16 6.33 9.48
N THR A 140 -5.40 6.25 8.98
CA THR A 140 -5.76 6.68 7.63
C THR A 140 -5.56 8.17 7.44
N GLU A 141 -6.05 8.98 8.37
CA GLU A 141 -5.91 10.44 8.31
C GLU A 141 -4.44 10.84 8.29
N ARG A 142 -3.66 10.36 9.27
CA ARG A 142 -2.22 10.63 9.37
C ARG A 142 -1.48 10.18 8.10
N THR A 143 -1.79 8.98 7.61
CA THR A 143 -1.09 8.40 6.46
C THR A 143 -1.42 9.14 5.17
N LEU A 144 -2.66 9.60 4.99
CA LEU A 144 -3.04 10.47 3.87
C LEU A 144 -2.22 11.77 3.87
N GLU A 145 -2.06 12.42 5.03
CA GLU A 145 -1.28 13.65 5.16
C GLU A 145 0.22 13.45 4.94
N GLU A 146 0.79 12.38 5.50
CA GLU A 146 2.19 11.99 5.27
C GLU A 146 2.44 11.69 3.79
N THR A 147 1.57 10.92 3.16
CA THR A 147 1.67 10.56 1.75
C THR A 147 1.57 11.80 0.87
N ARG A 148 0.72 12.77 1.21
CA ARG A 148 0.65 14.07 0.51
C ARG A 148 1.98 14.81 0.58
N ARG A 149 2.58 14.90 1.78
CA ARG A 149 3.87 15.57 1.97
C ARG A 149 5.00 14.87 1.21
N GLN A 150 5.00 13.55 1.18
CA GLN A 150 5.95 12.74 0.40
C GLN A 150 5.77 12.97 -1.11
N LEU A 151 4.54 13.01 -1.59
CA LEU A 151 4.21 13.34 -2.98
C LEU A 151 4.70 14.73 -3.37
N ASP A 152 4.41 15.76 -2.56
CA ASP A 152 4.91 17.11 -2.81
C ASP A 152 6.44 17.17 -2.82
N ARG A 153 7.11 16.39 -1.96
CA ARG A 153 8.58 16.26 -1.98
C ARG A 153 9.08 15.62 -3.26
N VAL A 154 8.46 14.53 -3.72
CA VAL A 154 8.79 13.87 -4.99
C VAL A 154 8.62 14.84 -6.15
N VAL A 155 7.50 15.57 -6.23
CA VAL A 155 7.25 16.60 -7.25
C VAL A 155 8.36 17.64 -7.26
N ARG A 156 8.78 18.15 -6.09
CA ARG A 156 9.85 19.15 -6.00
C ARG A 156 11.21 18.63 -6.45
N LEU A 157 11.57 17.39 -6.09
CA LEU A 157 12.89 16.82 -6.39
C LEU A 157 13.01 16.29 -7.83
N HIS A 158 11.90 15.85 -8.39
CA HIS A 158 11.90 15.03 -9.60
C HIS A 158 11.00 15.54 -10.72
N GLY A 159 10.25 16.61 -10.46
CA GLY A 159 9.27 17.17 -11.39
C GLY A 159 7.99 16.35 -11.44
N LYS A 160 7.04 16.85 -12.25
CA LYS A 160 5.82 16.11 -12.59
C LYS A 160 6.09 15.21 -13.79
N GLY A 161 5.79 13.93 -13.64
CA GLY A 161 5.81 12.95 -14.72
C GLY A 161 4.58 12.06 -14.66
N PRO A 162 4.38 11.15 -15.63
CA PRO A 162 3.18 10.30 -15.69
C PRO A 162 2.94 9.48 -14.42
N GLU A 163 3.99 8.93 -13.83
CA GLU A 163 3.94 8.17 -12.57
C GLU A 163 3.45 9.05 -11.40
N VAL A 164 3.99 10.25 -11.28
CA VAL A 164 3.59 11.21 -10.23
C VAL A 164 2.15 11.66 -10.41
N LEU A 165 1.70 11.83 -11.66
CA LEU A 165 0.30 12.16 -11.95
C LEU A 165 -0.66 11.03 -11.54
N ARG A 166 -0.26 9.77 -11.74
CA ARG A 166 -1.02 8.60 -11.25
C ARG A 166 -1.08 8.56 -9.72
N LEU A 167 0.02 8.88 -9.04
CA LEU A 167 0.04 8.97 -7.57
C LEU A 167 -0.80 10.15 -7.04
N GLU A 168 -0.78 11.31 -7.72
CA GLU A 168 -1.66 12.45 -7.39
C GLU A 168 -3.14 12.06 -7.54
N ARG A 169 -3.49 11.39 -8.64
CA ARG A 169 -4.83 10.86 -8.88
C ARG A 169 -5.27 9.90 -7.78
N ASP A 170 -4.46 8.89 -7.49
CA ASP A 170 -4.79 7.86 -6.49
C ASP A 170 -4.98 8.47 -5.11
N TRP A 171 -4.09 9.42 -4.73
CA TRP A 171 -4.23 10.16 -3.49
C TRP A 171 -5.53 10.95 -3.43
N GLU A 172 -5.93 11.61 -4.52
CA GLU A 172 -7.16 12.39 -4.59
C GLU A 172 -8.39 11.48 -4.48
N ILE A 173 -8.42 10.34 -5.17
CA ILE A 173 -9.53 9.38 -5.05
C ILE A 173 -9.65 8.88 -3.60
N LEU A 174 -8.54 8.51 -2.96
CA LEU A 174 -8.54 8.04 -1.57
C LEU A 174 -8.93 9.14 -0.58
N LYS A 175 -8.36 10.36 -0.73
CA LYS A 175 -8.68 11.49 0.16
C LYS A 175 -10.13 11.90 -0.01
N GLY A 176 -10.62 11.99 -1.24
CA GLY A 176 -12.01 12.28 -1.54
C GLY A 176 -12.94 11.22 -0.96
N GLY A 177 -12.57 9.94 -1.08
CA GLY A 177 -13.23 8.81 -0.44
C GLY A 177 -13.36 8.97 1.07
N TYR A 178 -12.21 9.19 1.72
CA TYR A 178 -12.14 9.42 3.16
C TYR A 178 -13.00 10.61 3.62
N LEU A 179 -13.01 11.71 2.86
CA LEU A 179 -13.75 12.92 3.23
C LEU A 179 -15.27 12.72 3.20
N TRP A 180 -15.82 12.02 2.19
CA TRP A 180 -17.26 11.72 2.25
C TRP A 180 -17.54 10.76 3.39
N TRP A 181 -16.66 9.79 3.63
CA TRP A 181 -16.82 8.83 4.72
C TRP A 181 -16.85 9.52 6.09
N SER A 182 -16.02 10.57 6.26
CA SER A 182 -15.96 11.38 7.49
C SER A 182 -16.99 12.52 7.54
N GLY A 183 -17.82 12.70 6.51
CA GLY A 183 -18.89 13.70 6.47
C GLY A 183 -18.55 15.07 5.86
N ASP A 184 -17.33 15.28 5.35
CA ASP A 184 -16.96 16.50 4.60
C ASP A 184 -17.27 16.32 3.10
N TYR A 185 -18.56 16.35 2.79
CA TYR A 185 -19.09 16.12 1.45
C TYR A 185 -18.66 17.17 0.41
N GLY A 186 -18.53 18.43 0.84
CA GLY A 186 -18.16 19.54 -0.04
C GLY A 186 -16.73 19.40 -0.56
N SER A 187 -15.78 19.19 0.36
CA SER A 187 -14.38 18.96 0.00
C SER A 187 -14.20 17.64 -0.75
N SER A 188 -14.94 16.59 -0.36
CA SER A 188 -14.95 15.30 -1.05
C SER A 188 -15.29 15.46 -2.53
N LEU A 189 -16.40 16.12 -2.87
CA LEU A 189 -16.83 16.31 -4.25
C LEU A 189 -15.75 16.99 -5.10
N HIS A 190 -15.13 18.05 -4.56
CA HIS A 190 -14.09 18.78 -5.26
C HIS A 190 -12.88 17.89 -5.56
N ILE A 191 -12.37 17.20 -4.53
CA ILE A 191 -11.19 16.35 -4.64
C ILE A 191 -11.44 15.13 -5.54
N LEU A 192 -12.60 14.47 -5.43
CA LEU A 192 -12.96 13.34 -6.29
C LEU A 192 -13.04 13.73 -7.77
N ARG A 193 -13.59 14.92 -8.08
CA ARG A 193 -13.62 15.42 -9.46
C ARG A 193 -12.22 15.64 -10.03
N GLU A 194 -11.30 16.16 -9.22
CA GLU A 194 -9.90 16.30 -9.63
C GLU A 194 -9.23 14.94 -9.85
N GLY A 195 -9.49 13.96 -8.98
CA GLY A 195 -9.02 12.59 -9.13
C GLY A 195 -9.51 11.96 -10.43
N VAL A 196 -10.83 11.99 -10.68
CA VAL A 196 -11.44 11.47 -11.93
C VAL A 196 -10.87 12.19 -13.15
N ARG A 197 -10.70 13.51 -13.11
CA ARG A 197 -10.10 14.27 -14.22
C ARG A 197 -8.69 13.76 -14.54
N LYS A 198 -7.85 13.52 -13.52
CA LYS A 198 -6.50 12.97 -13.72
C LYS A 198 -6.53 11.50 -14.15
N ALA A 199 -7.49 10.71 -13.68
CA ALA A 199 -7.70 9.33 -14.13
C ALA A 199 -7.98 9.26 -15.63
N ILE A 200 -8.89 10.12 -16.12
CA ILE A 200 -9.19 10.25 -17.55
C ILE A 200 -7.93 10.68 -18.33
N GLN A 201 -7.17 11.64 -17.81
CA GLN A 201 -5.92 12.10 -18.46
C GLN A 201 -4.82 11.04 -18.53
N THR A 202 -4.84 10.07 -17.62
CA THR A 202 -3.86 8.99 -17.57
C THR A 202 -4.32 7.72 -18.30
N GLU A 203 -5.52 7.75 -18.90
CA GLU A 203 -6.17 6.62 -19.59
C GLU A 203 -6.24 5.35 -18.73
N ASP A 204 -6.35 5.53 -17.41
CA ASP A 204 -6.44 4.45 -16.45
C ASP A 204 -7.91 4.22 -16.08
N TYR A 205 -8.57 3.39 -16.87
CA TYR A 205 -10.01 3.17 -16.77
C TYR A 205 -10.44 2.52 -15.45
N GLU A 206 -9.56 1.73 -14.82
CA GLU A 206 -9.83 1.18 -13.48
C GLU A 206 -9.89 2.32 -12.46
N ALA A 207 -8.93 3.26 -12.49
CA ALA A 207 -8.96 4.43 -11.62
C ALA A 207 -10.13 5.39 -11.94
N VAL A 208 -10.54 5.50 -13.20
CA VAL A 208 -11.76 6.26 -13.56
C VAL A 208 -13.00 5.60 -12.93
N ALA A 209 -13.09 4.27 -13.00
CA ALA A 209 -14.17 3.51 -12.38
C ALA A 209 -14.19 3.68 -10.86
N GLU A 210 -13.04 3.55 -10.19
CA GLU A 210 -12.88 3.81 -8.75
C GLU A 210 -13.36 5.21 -8.36
N GLY A 211 -12.94 6.25 -9.09
CA GLY A 211 -13.37 7.62 -8.83
C GLY A 211 -14.88 7.82 -8.98
N TYR A 212 -15.51 7.22 -10.01
CA TYR A 212 -16.96 7.26 -10.15
C TYR A 212 -17.70 6.45 -9.08
N ALA A 213 -17.13 5.36 -8.59
CA ALA A 213 -17.70 4.61 -7.49
C ALA A 213 -17.71 5.44 -6.20
N GLN A 214 -16.62 6.14 -5.89
CA GLN A 214 -16.56 7.05 -4.74
C GLN A 214 -17.58 8.21 -4.88
N LEU A 215 -17.77 8.74 -6.09
CA LEU A 215 -18.81 9.73 -6.36
C LEU A 215 -20.22 9.16 -6.15
N CYS A 216 -20.47 7.90 -6.53
CA CYS A 216 -21.74 7.23 -6.23
C CYS A 216 -21.95 7.09 -4.72
N PHE A 217 -20.93 6.70 -3.95
CA PHE A 217 -21.03 6.62 -2.48
C PHE A 217 -21.33 7.98 -1.86
N LEU A 218 -20.66 9.04 -2.31
CA LEU A 218 -20.97 10.40 -1.90
C LEU A 218 -22.44 10.76 -2.18
N ALA A 219 -22.94 10.48 -3.39
CA ALA A 219 -24.35 10.76 -3.73
C ALA A 219 -25.34 9.99 -2.85
N ILE A 220 -25.02 8.75 -2.47
CA ILE A 220 -25.81 7.96 -1.51
C ILE A 220 -25.82 8.64 -0.14
N GLN A 221 -24.66 9.07 0.38
CA GLN A 221 -24.58 9.74 1.69
C GLN A 221 -25.34 11.07 1.75
N THR A 222 -25.46 11.77 0.60
CA THR A 222 -26.16 13.05 0.52
C THR A 222 -27.59 12.94 0.00
N ASP A 223 -28.12 11.73 -0.21
CA ASP A 223 -29.45 11.48 -0.80
C ASP A 223 -29.67 12.18 -2.17
N ASP A 224 -28.60 12.31 -2.98
CA ASP A 224 -28.64 12.91 -4.31
C ASP A 224 -28.85 11.84 -5.39
N SER A 225 -30.10 11.41 -5.52
CA SER A 225 -30.51 10.39 -6.51
C SER A 225 -30.17 10.76 -7.96
N ALA A 226 -30.21 12.05 -8.33
CA ALA A 226 -29.94 12.51 -9.68
C ALA A 226 -28.45 12.37 -10.03
N SER A 227 -27.56 12.76 -9.12
CA SER A 227 -26.11 12.55 -9.32
C SER A 227 -25.74 11.07 -9.27
N LEU A 228 -26.36 10.29 -8.38
CA LEU A 228 -26.17 8.85 -8.29
C LEU A 228 -26.50 8.16 -9.62
N GLU A 229 -27.68 8.46 -10.20
CA GLU A 229 -28.07 7.86 -11.48
C GLU A 229 -27.08 8.21 -12.59
N ARG A 230 -26.69 9.49 -12.69
CA ARG A 230 -25.76 9.96 -13.72
C ARG A 230 -24.39 9.28 -13.61
N TRP A 231 -23.82 9.22 -12.42
CA TRP A 231 -22.50 8.64 -12.19
C TRP A 231 -22.53 7.11 -12.29
N GLY A 232 -23.56 6.46 -11.73
CA GLY A 232 -23.75 5.01 -11.84
C GLY A 232 -23.89 4.54 -13.29
N ARG A 233 -24.66 5.25 -14.12
CA ARG A 233 -24.75 4.95 -15.57
C ARG A 233 -23.42 5.14 -16.29
N THR A 234 -22.64 6.13 -15.87
CA THR A 234 -21.31 6.40 -16.46
C THR A 234 -20.32 5.28 -16.09
N LEU A 235 -20.29 4.89 -14.82
CA LEU A 235 -19.50 3.77 -14.32
C LEU A 235 -19.87 2.47 -15.04
N TYR A 236 -21.15 2.14 -15.12
CA TYR A 236 -21.62 0.91 -15.77
C TYR A 236 -21.22 0.83 -17.24
N ARG A 237 -21.37 1.94 -17.99
CA ARG A 237 -20.97 2.01 -19.40
C ARG A 237 -19.47 1.83 -19.56
N LEU A 238 -18.68 2.56 -18.78
CA LEU A 238 -17.21 2.45 -18.76
C LEU A 238 -16.77 1.01 -18.47
N ALA A 239 -17.36 0.37 -17.48
CA ALA A 239 -17.06 -1.00 -17.10
C ALA A 239 -17.39 -2.00 -18.23
N GLY A 240 -18.50 -1.78 -18.96
CA GLY A 240 -18.86 -2.58 -20.12
C GLY A 240 -17.90 -2.39 -21.31
N GLU A 241 -17.53 -1.15 -21.62
CA GLU A 241 -16.63 -0.79 -22.73
C GLU A 241 -15.21 -1.32 -22.52
N HIS A 242 -14.72 -1.33 -21.28
CA HIS A 242 -13.35 -1.71 -20.94
C HIS A 242 -13.23 -3.07 -20.24
N HIS A 243 -14.31 -3.87 -20.20
CA HIS A 243 -14.34 -5.19 -19.57
C HIS A 243 -13.92 -5.20 -18.09
N LEU A 244 -14.29 -4.17 -17.34
CA LEU A 244 -13.97 -4.06 -15.91
C LEU A 244 -14.97 -4.87 -15.08
N HIS A 245 -14.80 -6.20 -15.06
CA HIS A 245 -15.76 -7.16 -14.51
C HIS A 245 -16.18 -6.87 -13.06
N ARG A 246 -15.25 -6.41 -12.22
CA ARG A 246 -15.51 -5.98 -10.82
C ARG A 246 -16.67 -4.98 -10.75
N TRP A 247 -16.66 -3.99 -11.64
CA TRP A 247 -17.63 -2.88 -11.63
C TRP A 247 -18.95 -3.23 -12.33
N LEU A 248 -19.00 -4.36 -13.04
CA LEU A 248 -20.24 -4.93 -13.60
C LEU A 248 -21.02 -5.78 -12.59
N GLY A 249 -20.46 -6.00 -11.39
CA GLY A 249 -21.05 -6.92 -10.41
C GLY A 249 -20.90 -8.39 -10.80
N LEU A 250 -19.98 -8.70 -11.71
CA LEU A 250 -19.62 -10.08 -12.05
C LEU A 250 -18.53 -10.52 -11.06
N SER A 251 -18.83 -11.52 -10.22
CA SER A 251 -17.83 -12.14 -9.36
C SER A 251 -16.76 -12.80 -10.22
N ALA A 252 -15.50 -12.43 -10.00
CA ALA A 252 -14.33 -13.12 -10.54
C ALA A 252 -14.14 -14.50 -9.88
#